data_AF-A0A843I6V7-F1
#
_entry.id   AF-A0A843I6V7-F1
#
_cell.length_a   1.000
_cell.length_b   1.000
_cell.length_c   1.000
_cell.angle_alpha   90.00
_cell.angle_beta   90.00
_cell.angle_gamma   90.00
#
_symmetry.space_group_name_H-M   'P 1'
#
loop_
_entity.id
_entity.type
_entity.pdbx_description
1 polymer ?
#
loop_
_entity_poly.entity_id
_entity_poly.type
_entity_poly.pdbx_seq_one_letter_code
_entity_poly.pdbx_strand_id
1 'polypeptide(L)'
;HLGIEPPKGILLFGPPGTGKTLLAKAVAGEFGAYFLEFRAEEAERAARAVEALDGPAVVLVHGLERLREPRPLEELFRAAADKPVIIVGESREEPDPGLLRADLFIAAVRLHKPDLKARLEILRALTRHLRLCVEEACGKVELDKIAERTEGLSGSDLARLVSLAALFAARRAVEGGREDYAVSAADFDKALEAVRGVRA
;
A
#
# COMPACT_ATOMS: atom_id res chain seq x y z
N HIS A 1 2.23 35.19 4.31
CA HIS A 1 3.19 34.13 4.67
C HIS A 1 3.30 34.05 6.19
N LEU A 2 3.18 32.85 6.77
CA LEU A 2 3.21 32.61 8.22
C LEU A 2 4.63 32.65 8.83
N GLY A 3 5.65 32.98 8.03
CA GLY A 3 7.06 33.09 8.49
C GLY A 3 7.74 31.76 8.78
N ILE A 4 7.09 30.63 8.49
CA ILE A 4 7.63 29.28 8.67
C ILE A 4 7.65 28.54 7.33
N GLU A 5 8.72 27.81 7.07
CA GLU A 5 8.77 26.87 5.96
C GLU A 5 7.83 25.69 6.27
N PRO A 6 6.96 25.31 5.32
CA PRO A 6 6.08 24.18 5.53
C PRO A 6 6.92 22.89 5.60
N PRO A 7 6.61 21.98 6.55
CA PRO A 7 7.33 20.72 6.65
C PRO A 7 7.18 19.92 5.37
N LYS A 8 8.28 19.30 4.94
CA LYS A 8 8.33 18.54 3.68
C LYS A 8 8.14 17.05 3.88
N GLY A 9 8.41 16.53 5.07
CA GLY A 9 8.53 15.09 5.32
C GLY A 9 7.47 14.51 6.25
N ILE A 10 6.88 13.39 5.85
CA ILE A 10 6.13 12.50 6.74
C ILE A 10 6.66 11.06 6.64
N LEU A 11 6.70 10.33 7.74
CA LEU A 11 7.16 8.95 7.79
C LEU A 11 5.97 8.01 8.01
N LEU A 12 5.82 7.01 7.17
CA LEU A 12 4.85 5.92 7.30
C LEU A 12 5.59 4.65 7.73
N PHE A 13 5.17 4.02 8.83
CA PHE A 13 5.81 2.81 9.30
C PHE A 13 4.84 1.71 9.73
N GLY A 14 5.32 0.47 9.76
CA GLY A 14 4.55 -0.69 10.20
C GLY A 14 4.68 -1.89 9.25
N PRO A 15 3.97 -2.99 9.53
CA PRO A 15 4.14 -4.26 8.83
C PRO A 15 4.07 -4.15 7.30
N PRO A 16 4.72 -5.05 6.55
CA PRO A 16 4.57 -5.09 5.10
C PRO A 16 3.11 -5.36 4.71
N GLY A 17 2.69 -4.83 3.57
CA GLY A 17 1.34 -5.07 3.04
C GLY A 17 0.22 -4.24 3.65
N THR A 18 0.52 -3.27 4.53
CA THR A 18 -0.49 -2.39 5.16
C THR A 18 -0.89 -1.16 4.35
N GLY A 19 -0.34 -1.00 3.13
CA GLY A 19 -0.76 0.06 2.20
C GLY A 19 -0.02 1.39 2.32
N LYS A 20 1.18 1.44 2.93
CA LYS A 20 2.02 2.64 2.99
C LYS A 20 2.26 3.27 1.60
N THR A 21 2.70 2.45 0.65
CA THR A 21 2.96 2.89 -0.74
C THR A 21 1.69 3.29 -1.46
N LEU A 22 0.60 2.55 -1.19
CA LEU A 22 -0.70 2.86 -1.78
C LEU A 22 -1.22 4.21 -1.29
N LEU A 23 -1.04 4.53 -0.01
CA LEU A 23 -1.43 5.81 0.57
C LEU A 23 -0.64 6.96 -0.08
N ALA A 24 0.68 6.82 -0.21
CA ALA A 24 1.51 7.83 -0.88
C ALA A 24 1.09 8.04 -2.36
N LYS A 25 0.80 6.94 -3.09
CA LYS A 25 0.29 6.99 -4.46
C LYS A 25 -1.07 7.67 -4.55
N ALA A 26 -1.98 7.37 -3.61
CA ALA A 26 -3.30 7.97 -3.57
C ALA A 26 -3.22 9.49 -3.34
N VAL A 27 -2.36 9.94 -2.42
CA VAL A 27 -2.10 11.38 -2.20
C VAL A 27 -1.60 12.04 -3.48
N ALA A 28 -0.61 11.46 -4.15
CA ALA A 28 -0.09 12.02 -5.40
C ALA A 28 -1.17 12.12 -6.49
N GLY A 29 -1.97 11.05 -6.65
CA GLY A 29 -3.06 11.00 -7.61
C GLY A 29 -4.15 12.04 -7.36
N GLU A 30 -4.54 12.23 -6.09
CA GLU A 30 -5.56 13.22 -5.70
C GLU A 30 -5.15 14.65 -6.05
N PHE A 31 -3.86 14.96 -5.90
CA PHE A 31 -3.33 16.30 -6.18
C PHE A 31 -2.74 16.46 -7.60
N GLY A 32 -2.84 15.44 -8.46
CA GLY A 32 -2.24 15.45 -9.80
C GLY A 32 -0.72 15.67 -9.78
N ALA A 33 -0.06 15.27 -8.69
CA ALA A 33 1.37 15.46 -8.48
C ALA A 33 2.18 14.34 -9.15
N TYR A 34 3.41 14.66 -9.57
CA TYR A 34 4.36 13.63 -9.98
C TYR A 34 4.60 12.65 -8.83
N PHE A 35 4.77 11.37 -9.16
CA PHE A 35 5.07 10.35 -8.17
C PHE A 35 6.42 9.72 -8.49
N LEU A 36 7.40 9.91 -7.58
CA LEU A 36 8.74 9.36 -7.72
C LEU A 36 9.01 8.36 -6.60
N GLU A 37 9.65 7.24 -6.92
CA GLU A 37 10.01 6.20 -5.96
C GLU A 37 11.52 5.97 -5.97
N PHE A 38 12.13 5.96 -4.78
CA PHE A 38 13.55 5.69 -4.58
C PHE A 38 13.74 4.79 -3.35
N ARG A 39 14.84 4.05 -3.30
CA ARG A 39 15.32 3.47 -2.03
C ARG A 39 16.03 4.53 -1.20
N ALA A 40 16.06 4.36 0.11
CA ALA A 40 16.80 5.25 1.02
C ALA A 40 18.29 5.40 0.63
N GLU A 41 18.91 4.33 0.14
CA GLU A 41 20.29 4.31 -0.37
C GLU A 41 20.48 5.13 -1.66
N GLU A 42 19.40 5.50 -2.35
CA GLU A 42 19.40 6.29 -3.59
C GLU A 42 19.01 7.77 -3.34
N ALA A 43 19.03 8.24 -2.09
CA ALA A 43 18.54 9.58 -1.75
C ALA A 43 19.26 10.71 -2.51
N GLU A 44 20.56 10.59 -2.81
CA GLU A 44 21.27 11.56 -3.65
C GLU A 44 20.74 11.59 -5.09
N ARG A 45 20.35 10.42 -5.64
CA ARG A 45 19.70 10.33 -6.96
C ARG A 45 18.32 10.96 -6.92
N ALA A 46 17.59 10.76 -5.82
CA ALA A 46 16.31 11.40 -5.58
C ALA A 46 16.44 12.93 -5.53
N ALA A 47 17.47 13.46 -4.86
CA ALA A 47 17.74 14.89 -4.76
C ALA A 47 17.90 15.51 -6.16
N ARG A 48 18.75 14.93 -7.01
CA ARG A 48 18.94 15.38 -8.41
C ARG A 48 17.66 15.33 -9.23
N ALA A 49 16.84 14.29 -9.03
CA ALA A 49 15.55 14.18 -9.70
C ALA A 49 14.62 15.32 -9.26
N VAL A 50 14.56 15.62 -7.96
CA VAL A 50 13.76 16.71 -7.39
C VAL A 50 14.23 18.08 -7.91
N GLU A 51 15.55 18.31 -8.00
CA GLU A 51 16.11 19.53 -8.57
C GLU A 51 15.68 19.76 -10.02
N ALA A 52 15.51 18.70 -10.80
CA ALA A 52 15.05 18.76 -12.19
C ALA A 52 13.51 18.90 -12.34
N LEU A 53 12.73 18.72 -11.27
CA LEU A 53 11.27 18.83 -11.33
C LEU A 53 10.79 20.27 -11.51
N ASP A 54 9.84 20.45 -12.41
CA ASP A 54 9.11 21.70 -12.64
C ASP A 54 7.62 21.53 -12.32
N GLY A 55 7.31 21.11 -11.10
CA GLY A 55 5.92 20.87 -10.66
C GLY A 55 5.79 20.15 -9.32
N PRO A 56 4.55 19.96 -8.82
CA PRO A 56 4.30 19.31 -7.55
C PRO A 56 4.64 17.83 -7.62
N ALA A 57 5.21 17.29 -6.53
CA ALA A 57 5.55 15.87 -6.47
C ALA A 57 5.42 15.27 -5.07
N VAL A 58 5.13 13.97 -5.05
CA VAL A 58 5.31 13.11 -3.88
C VAL A 58 6.51 12.21 -4.17
N VAL A 59 7.53 12.30 -3.32
CA VAL A 59 8.73 11.47 -3.40
C VAL A 59 8.65 10.41 -2.31
N LEU A 60 8.48 9.16 -2.70
CA LEU A 60 8.46 8.03 -1.79
C LEU A 60 9.86 7.45 -1.62
N VAL A 61 10.32 7.35 -0.38
CA VAL A 61 11.63 6.81 -0.02
C VAL A 61 11.45 5.51 0.75
N HIS A 62 11.81 4.39 0.13
CA HIS A 62 11.64 3.05 0.67
C HIS A 62 12.81 2.59 1.53
N GLY A 63 12.49 1.84 2.58
CA GLY A 63 13.48 1.07 3.33
C GLY A 63 14.36 1.93 4.23
N LEU A 64 13.75 2.92 4.91
CA LEU A 64 14.46 3.81 5.82
C LEU A 64 15.19 3.05 6.93
N GLU A 65 14.72 1.87 7.33
CA GLU A 65 15.38 0.98 8.30
C GLU A 65 16.80 0.54 7.88
N ARG A 66 17.14 0.68 6.59
CA ARG A 66 18.47 0.31 6.06
C ARG A 66 19.48 1.44 6.15
N LEU A 67 19.01 2.66 6.39
CA LEU A 67 19.85 3.84 6.44
C LEU A 67 20.59 3.86 7.78
N ARG A 68 21.92 3.97 7.75
CA ARG A 68 22.74 4.05 8.97
C ARG A 68 22.86 5.47 9.54
N GLU A 69 22.74 6.47 8.67
CA GLU A 69 22.88 7.89 9.01
C GLU A 69 21.94 8.72 8.13
N PRO A 70 21.35 9.82 8.65
CA PRO A 70 20.35 10.61 7.93
C PRO A 70 20.92 11.43 6.77
N ARG A 71 22.25 11.60 6.69
CA ARG A 71 22.92 12.52 5.77
C ARG A 71 22.45 12.45 4.31
N PRO A 72 22.26 11.27 3.68
CA PRO A 72 21.75 11.21 2.30
C PRO A 72 20.34 11.80 2.14
N LEU A 73 19.49 11.71 3.17
CA LEU A 73 18.16 12.31 3.16
C LEU A 73 18.23 13.83 3.30
N GLU A 74 19.16 14.36 4.10
CA GLU A 74 19.31 15.82 4.26
C GLU A 74 19.54 16.53 2.91
N GLU A 75 20.24 15.90 1.98
CA GLU A 75 20.42 16.43 0.62
C GLU A 75 19.11 16.43 -0.19
N LEU A 76 18.32 15.36 -0.10
CA LEU A 76 17.00 15.29 -0.71
C LEU A 76 16.04 16.36 -0.15
N PHE A 77 16.04 16.53 1.18
CA PHE A 77 15.22 17.54 1.84
C PHE A 77 15.64 18.96 1.45
N ARG A 78 16.95 19.22 1.34
CA ARG A 78 17.48 20.50 0.83
C ARG A 78 17.03 20.78 -0.60
N ALA A 79 17.11 19.78 -1.50
CA ALA A 79 16.63 19.91 -2.87
C ALA A 79 15.12 20.21 -2.96
N ALA A 80 14.34 19.74 -1.99
CA ALA A 80 12.89 19.94 -1.91
C ALA A 80 12.44 21.24 -1.21
N ALA A 81 13.35 21.98 -0.55
CA ALA A 81 13.04 23.10 0.34
C ALA A 81 12.14 24.16 -0.34
N ASP A 82 12.55 24.63 -1.52
CA ASP A 82 11.83 25.68 -2.26
C ASP A 82 10.84 25.12 -3.30
N LYS A 83 10.63 23.80 -3.32
CA LYS A 83 9.79 23.12 -4.32
C LYS A 83 8.47 22.63 -3.73
N PRO A 84 7.40 22.51 -4.54
CA PRO A 84 6.11 21.94 -4.11
C PRO A 84 6.19 20.41 -3.98
N VAL A 85 7.15 19.92 -3.20
CA VAL A 85 7.46 18.49 -3.05
C VAL A 85 7.16 18.06 -1.62
N ILE A 86 6.49 16.91 -1.47
CA ILE A 86 6.33 16.22 -0.19
C ILE A 86 7.14 14.92 -0.27
N ILE A 87 7.95 14.67 0.76
CA ILE A 87 8.74 13.45 0.91
C ILE A 87 8.00 12.53 1.87
N VAL A 88 7.71 11.32 1.42
CA VAL A 88 7.12 10.26 2.23
C VAL A 88 8.17 9.20 2.47
N GLY A 89 8.55 9.02 3.73
CA GLY A 89 9.45 7.95 4.15
C GLY A 89 8.68 6.67 4.46
N GLU A 90 9.17 5.52 4.03
CA GLU A 90 8.61 4.22 4.41
C GLU A 90 9.59 3.38 5.22
N SER A 91 9.10 2.87 6.34
CA SER A 91 9.80 1.87 7.15
C SER A 91 8.90 0.66 7.47
N ARG A 92 9.52 -0.51 7.64
CA ARG A 92 8.81 -1.73 8.10
C ARG A 92 8.68 -1.79 9.62
N GLU A 93 9.61 -1.15 10.30
CA GLU A 93 9.72 -1.10 11.75
C GLU A 93 9.70 0.34 12.25
N GLU A 94 9.77 0.50 13.56
CA GLU A 94 9.84 1.84 14.15
C GLU A 94 11.10 2.56 13.64
N PRO A 95 10.96 3.77 13.07
CA PRO A 95 12.10 4.47 12.49
C PRO A 95 13.06 4.97 13.57
N ASP A 96 14.31 5.21 13.17
CA ASP A 96 15.28 5.91 14.03
C ASP A 96 14.71 7.29 14.46
N PRO A 97 14.62 7.58 15.77
CA PRO A 97 14.16 8.87 16.26
C PRO A 97 14.93 10.07 15.69
N GLY A 98 16.20 9.90 15.29
CA GLY A 98 17.02 10.92 14.64
C GLY A 98 16.46 11.40 13.29
N LEU A 99 15.57 10.62 12.67
CA LEU A 99 14.84 11.02 11.46
C LEU A 99 13.67 11.98 11.76
N LEU A 100 13.22 12.06 13.01
CA LEU A 100 12.08 12.88 13.42
C LEU A 100 12.52 14.28 13.86
N ARG A 101 12.58 15.19 12.91
CA ARG A 101 13.05 16.56 13.09
C ARG A 101 12.40 17.50 12.07
N ALA A 102 12.33 18.79 12.41
CA ALA A 102 11.60 19.78 11.62
C ALA A 102 12.16 19.95 10.18
N ASP A 103 13.45 19.70 9.98
CA ASP A 103 14.18 19.75 8.71
C ASP A 103 14.11 18.44 7.90
N LEU A 104 13.62 17.34 8.50
CA LEU A 104 13.35 16.06 7.82
C LEU A 104 11.87 15.68 7.97
N PHE A 105 11.58 14.61 8.74
CA PHE A 105 10.23 14.13 8.96
C PHE A 105 9.64 14.75 10.22
N ILE A 106 8.55 15.52 10.08
CA ILE A 106 7.89 16.17 11.23
C ILE A 106 7.03 15.20 12.05
N ALA A 107 6.62 14.08 11.44
CA ALA A 107 5.75 13.11 12.06
C ALA A 107 6.00 11.69 11.53
N ALA A 108 5.77 10.71 12.41
CA ALA A 108 5.69 9.30 12.05
C ALA A 108 4.27 8.77 12.28
N VAL A 109 3.72 8.11 11.28
CA VAL A 109 2.39 7.51 11.29
C VAL A 109 2.52 6.00 11.20
N ARG A 110 2.01 5.30 12.22
CA ARG A 110 1.99 3.84 12.25
C ARG A 110 0.78 3.28 11.53
N LEU A 111 1.00 2.48 10.49
CA LEU A 111 -0.04 1.69 9.83
C LEU A 111 -0.10 0.29 10.46
N HIS A 112 -1.26 -0.06 10.98
CA HIS A 112 -1.54 -1.36 11.57
C HIS A 112 -2.11 -2.32 10.51
N LYS A 113 -2.16 -3.61 10.83
CA LYS A 113 -2.96 -4.56 10.04
C LYS A 113 -4.45 -4.17 10.13
N PRO A 114 -5.23 -4.39 9.06
CA PRO A 114 -6.64 -4.03 9.03
C PRO A 114 -7.46 -4.82 10.07
N ASP A 115 -8.30 -4.11 10.81
CA ASP A 115 -9.34 -4.71 11.64
C ASP A 115 -10.48 -5.31 10.79
N LEU A 116 -11.47 -5.94 11.43
CA LEU A 116 -12.57 -6.59 10.71
C LEU A 116 -13.29 -5.64 9.73
N LYS A 117 -13.59 -4.41 10.17
CA LYS A 117 -14.28 -3.41 9.36
C LYS A 117 -13.43 -3.00 8.17
N ALA A 118 -12.14 -2.73 8.39
CA ALA A 118 -11.20 -2.38 7.33
C ALA A 118 -11.01 -3.53 6.34
N ARG A 119 -10.95 -4.79 6.79
CA ARG A 119 -10.87 -5.96 5.91
C ARG A 119 -12.09 -6.08 5.01
N LEU A 120 -13.29 -5.85 5.53
CA LEU A 120 -14.52 -5.85 4.76
C LEU A 120 -14.51 -4.76 3.68
N GLU A 121 -14.11 -3.53 4.03
CA GLU A 121 -14.00 -2.43 3.06
C GLU A 121 -12.94 -2.72 1.98
N ILE A 122 -11.79 -3.28 2.36
CA ILE A 122 -10.76 -3.71 1.42
C ILE A 122 -11.31 -4.79 0.47
N LEU A 123 -12.02 -5.79 0.99
CA LEU A 123 -12.63 -6.84 0.18
C LEU A 123 -13.67 -6.27 -0.78
N ARG A 124 -14.53 -5.36 -0.33
CA ARG A 124 -15.49 -4.64 -1.20
C ARG A 124 -14.79 -3.90 -2.32
N ALA A 125 -13.74 -3.14 -2.00
CA ALA A 125 -12.97 -2.40 -2.99
C ALA A 125 -12.29 -3.32 -4.01
N LEU A 126 -11.67 -4.42 -3.56
CA LEU A 126 -10.96 -5.36 -4.41
C LEU A 126 -11.89 -6.20 -5.30
N THR A 127 -13.11 -6.48 -4.84
CA THR A 127 -14.09 -7.30 -5.56
C THR A 127 -15.04 -6.50 -6.44
N ARG A 128 -14.96 -5.16 -6.45
CA ARG A 128 -15.92 -4.27 -7.13
C ARG A 128 -16.10 -4.52 -8.64
N HIS A 129 -15.13 -5.15 -9.29
CA HIS A 129 -15.16 -5.48 -10.72
C HIS A 129 -15.32 -6.97 -11.00
N LEU A 130 -15.41 -7.80 -9.96
CA LEU A 130 -15.60 -9.23 -10.09
C LEU A 130 -17.10 -9.56 -10.13
N ARG A 131 -17.47 -10.52 -10.97
CA ARG A 131 -18.80 -11.12 -10.91
C ARG A 131 -18.81 -12.12 -9.74
N LEU A 132 -19.44 -11.75 -8.63
CA LEU A 132 -19.59 -12.64 -7.48
C LEU A 132 -20.87 -13.48 -7.63
N CYS A 133 -20.82 -14.74 -7.22
CA CYS A 133 -22.01 -15.58 -7.08
C CYS A 133 -22.95 -14.97 -6.03
N VAL A 134 -24.20 -14.69 -6.41
CA VAL A 134 -25.22 -14.11 -5.51
C VAL A 134 -26.29 -15.12 -5.10
N GLU A 135 -26.35 -16.29 -5.75
CA GLU A 135 -27.33 -17.34 -5.49
C GLU A 135 -26.70 -18.52 -4.74
N GLU A 136 -27.48 -19.17 -3.88
CA GLU A 136 -27.01 -20.35 -3.14
C GLU A 136 -26.60 -21.49 -4.08
N ALA A 137 -27.31 -21.67 -5.21
CA ALA A 137 -27.07 -22.74 -6.17
C ALA A 137 -25.67 -22.70 -6.82
N CYS A 138 -25.08 -21.51 -6.95
CA CYS A 138 -23.74 -21.32 -7.51
C CYS A 138 -22.66 -21.03 -6.46
N GLY A 139 -22.99 -21.14 -5.17
CA GLY A 139 -22.09 -20.87 -4.05
C GLY A 139 -21.97 -19.38 -3.75
N LYS A 140 -23.04 -18.81 -3.19
CA LYS A 140 -23.17 -17.39 -2.83
C LYS A 140 -21.97 -16.87 -2.04
N VAL A 141 -21.43 -15.72 -2.46
CA VAL A 141 -20.34 -15.03 -1.78
C VAL A 141 -20.89 -14.03 -0.77
N GLU A 142 -20.48 -14.18 0.48
CA GLU A 142 -20.81 -13.26 1.57
C GLU A 142 -19.51 -12.65 2.11
N LEU A 143 -19.21 -11.41 1.70
CA LEU A 143 -17.94 -10.74 2.02
C LEU A 143 -17.74 -10.55 3.53
N ASP A 144 -18.81 -10.36 4.29
CA ASP A 144 -18.75 -10.26 5.76
C ASP A 144 -18.18 -11.55 6.39
N LYS A 145 -18.64 -12.72 5.94
CA LYS A 145 -18.12 -14.02 6.40
C LYS A 145 -16.66 -14.23 5.97
N ILE A 146 -16.26 -13.73 4.81
CA ILE A 146 -14.86 -13.78 4.36
C ILE A 146 -14.00 -12.84 5.22
N ALA A 147 -14.49 -11.64 5.56
CA ALA A 147 -13.77 -10.68 6.41
C ALA A 147 -13.52 -11.24 7.82
N GLU A 148 -14.47 -11.97 8.40
CA GLU A 148 -14.33 -12.66 9.69
C GLU A 148 -13.21 -13.71 9.65
N ARG A 149 -13.13 -14.48 8.56
CA ARG A 149 -12.14 -15.55 8.37
C ARG A 149 -10.75 -15.07 7.94
N THR A 150 -10.54 -13.76 7.77
CA THR A 150 -9.27 -13.18 7.29
C THR A 150 -8.51 -12.42 8.37
N GLU A 151 -8.75 -12.72 9.65
CA GLU A 151 -7.98 -12.15 10.76
C GLU A 151 -6.47 -12.30 10.57
N GLY A 152 -5.73 -11.23 10.88
CA GLY A 152 -4.27 -11.19 10.77
C GLY A 152 -3.72 -11.06 9.34
N LEU A 153 -4.57 -11.03 8.32
CA LEU A 153 -4.19 -10.73 6.94
C LEU A 153 -3.97 -9.22 6.75
N SER A 154 -2.94 -8.86 5.99
CA SER A 154 -2.65 -7.51 5.52
C SER A 154 -3.44 -7.17 4.25
N GLY A 155 -3.42 -5.90 3.83
CA GLY A 155 -4.07 -5.48 2.58
C GLY A 155 -3.53 -6.24 1.36
N SER A 156 -2.22 -6.51 1.29
CA SER A 156 -1.65 -7.31 0.20
C SER A 156 -2.07 -8.78 0.24
N ASP A 157 -2.29 -9.35 1.43
CA ASP A 157 -2.81 -10.71 1.53
C ASP A 157 -4.26 -10.80 1.06
N LEU A 158 -5.09 -9.80 1.38
CA LEU A 158 -6.47 -9.71 0.90
C LEU A 158 -6.51 -9.54 -0.62
N ALA A 159 -5.62 -8.71 -1.19
CA ALA A 159 -5.47 -8.59 -2.64
C ALA A 159 -5.10 -9.93 -3.28
N ARG A 160 -4.16 -10.68 -2.67
CA ARG A 160 -3.80 -12.01 -3.11
C ARG A 160 -4.95 -13.01 -3.00
N LEU A 161 -5.70 -12.98 -1.90
CA LEU A 161 -6.90 -13.81 -1.68
C LEU A 161 -7.90 -13.62 -2.82
N VAL A 162 -8.27 -12.38 -3.11
CA VAL A 162 -9.23 -12.04 -4.17
C VAL A 162 -8.71 -12.47 -5.54
N SER A 163 -7.42 -12.22 -5.83
CA SER A 163 -6.80 -12.61 -7.10
C SER A 163 -6.80 -14.13 -7.31
N LEU A 164 -6.50 -14.91 -6.26
CA LEU A 164 -6.54 -16.37 -6.31
C LEU A 164 -7.96 -16.91 -6.46
N ALA A 165 -8.93 -16.32 -5.76
CA ALA A 165 -10.33 -16.70 -5.91
C ALA A 165 -10.82 -16.49 -7.36
N ALA A 166 -10.47 -15.35 -7.96
CA ALA A 166 -10.76 -15.08 -9.38
C ALA A 166 -10.09 -16.09 -10.31
N LEU A 167 -8.82 -16.46 -10.03
CA LEU A 167 -8.10 -17.45 -10.82
C LEU A 167 -8.72 -18.86 -10.72
N PHE A 168 -9.16 -19.28 -9.53
CA PHE A 168 -9.83 -20.57 -9.35
C PHE A 168 -11.17 -20.61 -10.06
N ALA A 169 -11.95 -19.53 -10.01
CA ALA A 169 -13.18 -19.41 -10.77
C ALA A 169 -12.93 -19.49 -12.29
N ALA A 170 -11.92 -18.78 -12.78
CA ALA A 170 -11.54 -18.81 -14.20
C ALA A 170 -11.11 -20.21 -14.66
N ARG A 171 -10.29 -20.89 -13.87
CA ARG A 171 -9.86 -22.27 -14.15
C ARG A 171 -11.04 -23.24 -14.20
N ARG A 172 -11.95 -23.14 -13.22
CA ARG A 172 -13.18 -23.95 -13.15
C ARG A 172 -14.08 -23.74 -14.37
N ALA A 173 -14.21 -22.51 -14.84
CA ALA A 173 -15.01 -22.18 -16.03
C ALA A 173 -14.45 -22.86 -17.30
N VAL A 174 -13.13 -22.78 -17.50
CA VAL A 174 -12.44 -23.42 -18.62
C VAL A 174 -12.56 -24.94 -18.57
N GLU A 175 -12.30 -25.57 -17.43
CA GLU A 175 -12.39 -27.04 -17.26
C GLU A 175 -13.84 -27.54 -17.43
N GLY A 176 -14.83 -26.74 -17.05
CA GLY A 176 -16.24 -27.07 -17.17
C GLY A 176 -16.89 -26.74 -18.52
N GLY A 177 -16.13 -26.16 -19.47
CA GLY A 177 -16.67 -25.70 -20.75
C GLY A 177 -17.77 -24.62 -20.61
N ARG A 178 -17.75 -23.86 -19.51
CA ARG A 178 -18.74 -22.81 -19.21
C ARG A 178 -18.13 -21.43 -19.42
N GLU A 179 -18.91 -20.51 -19.94
CA GLU A 179 -18.54 -19.09 -20.03
C GLU A 179 -18.86 -18.30 -18.73
N ASP A 180 -19.38 -18.97 -17.70
CA ASP A 180 -19.72 -18.30 -16.44
C ASP A 180 -18.53 -18.23 -15.48
N TYR A 181 -17.91 -17.06 -15.45
CA TYR A 181 -16.77 -16.72 -14.60
C TYR A 181 -17.16 -16.21 -13.21
N ALA A 182 -18.40 -16.44 -12.76
CA ALA A 182 -18.82 -16.02 -11.43
C ALA A 182 -17.96 -16.68 -10.33
N VAL A 183 -17.37 -15.84 -9.49
CA VAL A 183 -16.52 -16.24 -8.35
C VAL A 183 -17.43 -16.69 -7.21
N SER A 184 -17.25 -17.92 -6.76
CA SER A 184 -18.05 -18.57 -5.71
C SER A 184 -17.36 -18.56 -4.34
N ALA A 185 -18.11 -18.85 -3.29
CA ALA A 185 -17.56 -19.04 -1.94
C ALA A 185 -16.48 -20.14 -1.90
N ALA A 186 -16.65 -21.23 -2.64
CA ALA A 186 -15.67 -22.32 -2.72
C ALA A 186 -14.34 -21.87 -3.35
N ASP A 187 -14.37 -20.90 -4.26
CA ASP A 187 -13.15 -20.33 -4.85
C ASP A 187 -12.39 -19.48 -3.80
N PHE A 188 -13.12 -18.75 -2.95
CA PHE A 188 -12.55 -18.04 -1.79
C PHE A 188 -12.00 -19.00 -0.72
N ASP A 189 -12.65 -20.13 -0.49
CA ASP A 189 -12.17 -21.15 0.46
C ASP A 189 -10.80 -21.70 0.04
N LYS A 190 -10.68 -22.13 -1.22
CA LYS A 190 -9.40 -22.57 -1.80
C LYS A 190 -8.34 -21.48 -1.76
N ALA A 191 -8.72 -20.24 -2.03
CA ALA A 191 -7.82 -19.10 -1.97
C ALA A 191 -7.32 -18.82 -0.54
N LEU A 192 -8.19 -18.97 0.46
CA LEU A 192 -7.83 -18.77 1.85
C LEU A 192 -6.84 -19.83 2.34
N GLU A 193 -7.03 -21.09 1.96
CA GLU A 193 -6.08 -22.17 2.21
C GLU A 193 -4.71 -21.85 1.58
N ALA A 194 -4.69 -21.44 0.31
CA ALA A 194 -3.46 -21.10 -0.40
C ALA A 194 -2.72 -19.88 0.20
N VAL A 195 -3.45 -18.86 0.68
CA VAL A 195 -2.83 -17.69 1.34
C VAL A 195 -2.25 -18.07 2.70
N ARG A 196 -2.89 -18.99 3.43
CA ARG A 196 -2.42 -19.45 4.75
C ARG A 196 -1.29 -20.47 4.64
N GLY A 197 -1.34 -21.39 3.68
CA GLY A 197 -0.35 -22.45 3.51
C GLY A 197 1.05 -21.96 3.14
N VAL A 198 1.19 -20.76 2.59
CA VAL A 198 2.49 -20.11 2.31
C VAL A 198 3.14 -19.53 3.58
N ARG A 199 2.40 -19.44 4.70
CA ARG A 199 2.88 -18.89 5.97
C ARG A 199 3.30 -19.96 7.00
N ALA A 200 3.16 -21.25 6.67
CA ALA A 200 3.55 -22.37 7.52
C ALA A 200 4.99 -22.81 7.24
#